data_AF-A0A960YAS7-F1
#
_entry.id   AF-A0A960YAS7-F1
#
_cell.length_a   1.000
_cell.length_b   1.000
_cell.length_c   1.000
_cell.angle_alpha   90.00
_cell.angle_beta   90.00
_cell.angle_gamma   90.00
#
_symmetry.space_group_name_H-M   'P 1'
#
loop_
_entity.id
_entity.type
_entity.pdbx_description
1 polymer ?
#
loop_
_entity_poly.entity_id
_entity_poly.type
_entity_poly.pdbx_seq_one_letter_code
_entity_poly.pdbx_strand_id
1 'polypeptide(L)'
;MGWSFRNSRDQKPYIKMEDESFGKLPLSLGKKSPLDAVAGIFAGDKTTEKIQPEEEAKPEKTENKDTVEKSFSYSPAHFEPLPKGKPKTFTNSIGMKFNLLPAGEFDMGCSKEDSSCGSDESPAHRVKLSNAFYMGVHEVTQKQWRDVMGKNPSYFVGADCNSPNGCDNNPVENVSWNDVQEFIKKL
;
A
#
# COMPACT_ATOMS: atom_id res chain seq x y z
N MET A 1 56.38 15.36 -32.84
CA MET A 1 57.38 15.03 -31.81
C MET A 1 57.23 16.01 -30.66
N GLY A 2 56.96 15.51 -29.46
CA GLY A 2 57.08 16.21 -28.18
C GLY A 2 56.08 17.33 -27.91
N TRP A 3 55.31 17.21 -26.82
CA TRP A 3 55.47 18.04 -25.62
C TRP A 3 54.63 17.43 -24.49
N SER A 4 55.29 17.15 -23.38
CA SER A 4 54.70 16.65 -22.14
C SER A 4 54.14 17.81 -21.33
N PHE A 5 52.97 17.63 -20.72
CA PHE A 5 52.64 18.30 -19.47
C PHE A 5 52.12 17.28 -18.47
N ARG A 6 52.87 17.17 -17.37
CA ARG A 6 52.49 16.52 -16.13
C ARG A 6 51.27 17.27 -15.58
N ASN A 7 50.29 16.55 -15.03
CA ASN A 7 49.49 17.13 -13.97
C ASN A 7 49.56 16.27 -12.71
N SER A 8 49.69 17.00 -11.62
CA SER A 8 50.15 16.61 -10.31
C SER A 8 49.12 15.77 -9.59
N ARG A 9 49.63 14.83 -8.80
CA ARG A 9 48.91 14.23 -7.67
C ARG A 9 48.49 15.35 -6.74
N ASP A 10 47.20 15.43 -6.44
CA ASP A 10 46.70 15.99 -5.19
C ASP A 10 45.83 14.94 -4.50
N GLN A 11 46.50 14.13 -3.69
CA GLN A 11 45.92 13.43 -2.56
C GLN A 11 45.62 14.48 -1.48
N LYS A 12 44.40 14.49 -0.94
CA LYS A 12 44.14 15.04 0.40
C LYS A 12 43.66 13.94 1.34
N PRO A 13 44.14 13.95 2.60
CA PRO A 13 44.20 12.75 3.44
C PRO A 13 42.90 12.49 4.20
N TYR A 14 42.52 11.21 4.25
CA TYR A 14 41.52 10.68 5.18
C TYR A 14 42.13 10.55 6.58
N ILE A 15 41.40 11.00 7.58
CA ILE A 15 41.79 11.03 9.00
C ILE A 15 41.90 9.60 9.53
N LYS A 16 43.05 9.29 10.15
CA LYS A 16 43.24 8.10 10.98
C LYS A 16 42.50 8.27 12.31
N MET A 17 41.72 7.28 12.72
CA MET A 17 41.41 7.05 14.13
C MET A 17 41.96 5.66 14.48
N GLU A 18 43.04 5.64 15.25
CA GLU A 18 43.57 4.45 15.91
C GLU A 18 43.03 4.45 17.35
N ASP A 19 42.51 3.28 17.72
CA ASP A 19 42.43 2.62 19.04
C ASP A 19 42.92 3.35 20.30
N GLU A 20 42.15 3.22 21.40
CA GLU A 20 42.65 2.78 22.71
C GLU A 20 41.48 2.51 23.72
N SER A 21 41.04 1.27 23.71
CA SER A 21 40.91 0.32 24.81
C SER A 21 40.82 0.72 26.32
N PHE A 22 39.94 -0.03 27.01
CA PHE A 22 39.95 -0.53 28.41
C PHE A 22 39.36 0.29 29.58
N GLY A 23 38.22 -0.21 30.05
CA GLY A 23 37.76 -0.12 31.45
C GLY A 23 36.70 -1.21 31.74
N LYS A 24 37.11 -2.33 32.34
CA LYS A 24 36.26 -3.48 32.75
C LYS A 24 35.76 -3.31 34.21
N LEU A 25 34.43 -3.44 34.41
CA LEU A 25 33.66 -4.28 35.38
C LEU A 25 33.92 -4.15 36.92
N PRO A 26 33.11 -4.74 37.85
CA PRO A 26 31.82 -5.50 37.72
C PRO A 26 30.72 -5.26 38.83
N LEU A 27 29.56 -5.96 38.66
CA LEU A 27 28.66 -6.58 39.69
C LEU A 27 27.89 -5.62 40.67
N SER A 28 26.62 -5.76 41.05
CA SER A 28 25.68 -6.90 41.13
C SER A 28 24.30 -6.40 41.65
N LEU A 29 23.26 -7.26 41.52
CA LEU A 29 22.03 -7.34 42.36
C LEU A 29 21.09 -6.10 42.36
N GLY A 30 19.78 -6.20 42.17
CA GLY A 30 18.89 -7.33 42.33
C GLY A 30 17.45 -6.99 41.90
N LYS A 31 16.67 -8.06 41.78
CA LYS A 31 15.24 -8.09 41.50
C LYS A 31 14.45 -7.34 42.61
N LYS A 32 13.35 -6.67 42.25
CA LYS A 32 11.99 -6.80 42.84
C LYS A 32 11.08 -5.62 42.46
N SER A 33 9.98 -5.91 41.78
CA SER A 33 8.67 -5.28 42.03
C SER A 33 8.18 -5.70 43.42
N PRO A 34 7.54 -4.82 44.22
CA PRO A 34 6.06 -4.83 44.33
C PRO A 34 5.47 -3.41 44.60
N LEU A 35 4.27 -3.08 44.10
CA LEU A 35 2.99 -3.15 44.83
C LEU A 35 3.07 -2.78 46.33
N ASP A 36 2.18 -1.85 46.71
CA ASP A 36 1.79 -1.41 48.06
C ASP A 36 2.53 -0.20 48.67
N ALA A 37 1.96 0.99 48.43
CA ALA A 37 1.97 2.09 49.39
C ALA A 37 0.58 2.72 49.44
N VAL A 38 -0.23 2.27 50.41
CA VAL A 38 -1.50 2.88 50.82
C VAL A 38 -1.29 3.60 52.15
N ALA A 39 -1.81 4.84 52.28
CA ALA A 39 -2.63 5.35 53.39
C ALA A 39 -2.48 6.86 53.65
N GLY A 40 -3.62 7.58 53.55
CA GLY A 40 -3.98 8.75 54.35
C GLY A 40 -3.91 10.13 53.65
N ILE A 41 -4.85 11.08 53.77
CA ILE A 41 -5.97 11.33 54.70
C ILE A 41 -6.95 12.39 54.08
N PHE A 42 -8.26 12.06 54.14
CA PHE A 42 -9.51 12.85 54.31
C PHE A 42 -9.93 14.15 53.57
N ALA A 43 -11.26 14.14 53.34
CA ALA A 43 -12.25 15.22 53.18
C ALA A 43 -12.50 15.69 51.73
N GLY A 44 -13.70 15.67 51.15
CA GLY A 44 -15.03 15.28 51.60
C GLY A 44 -16.03 16.15 50.84
N ASP A 45 -16.84 15.58 49.95
CA ASP A 45 -18.19 16.09 49.71
C ASP A 45 -19.06 15.01 49.04
N LYS A 46 -20.32 15.01 49.45
CA LYS A 46 -21.33 14.01 49.12
C LYS A 46 -22.04 14.42 47.83
N THR A 47 -22.11 13.53 46.85
CA THR A 47 -23.29 13.46 45.99
C THR A 47 -23.52 12.01 45.58
N THR A 48 -24.50 11.42 46.25
CA THR A 48 -25.03 10.08 45.96
C THR A 48 -25.92 10.15 44.72
N GLU A 49 -25.51 9.49 43.65
CA GLU A 49 -26.42 9.10 42.58
C GLU A 49 -26.53 7.57 42.55
N LYS A 50 -27.77 7.11 42.57
CA LYS A 50 -28.18 5.72 42.74
C LYS A 50 -27.78 4.89 41.51
N ILE A 51 -27.06 3.80 41.72
CA ILE A 51 -26.91 2.72 40.75
C ILE A 51 -27.84 1.58 41.22
N GLN A 52 -28.81 1.23 40.39
CA GLN A 52 -29.65 0.04 40.52
C GLN A 52 -29.12 -1.09 39.60
N PRO A 53 -29.33 -2.36 39.96
CA PRO A 53 -28.48 -3.48 39.56
C PRO A 53 -28.70 -3.98 38.13
N GLU A 54 -27.63 -4.51 37.53
CA GLU A 54 -27.64 -5.33 36.32
C GLU A 54 -28.58 -6.54 36.48
N GLU A 55 -29.55 -6.64 35.57
CA GLU A 55 -30.37 -7.84 35.39
C GLU A 55 -29.80 -8.65 34.21
N GLU A 56 -29.35 -9.86 34.53
CA GLU A 56 -28.83 -10.86 33.58
C GLU A 56 -29.91 -11.29 32.58
N ALA A 57 -29.78 -10.85 31.32
CA ALA A 57 -30.56 -11.38 30.20
C ALA A 57 -29.84 -12.57 29.55
N LYS A 58 -30.39 -13.77 29.77
CA LYS A 58 -30.05 -15.05 29.14
C LYS A 58 -30.26 -14.99 27.61
N PRO A 59 -29.43 -15.65 26.78
CA PRO A 59 -29.53 -15.54 25.33
C PRO A 59 -30.75 -16.31 24.80
N GLU A 60 -31.74 -15.57 24.30
CA GLU A 60 -32.83 -16.11 23.51
C GLU A 60 -32.42 -16.09 22.03
N LYS A 61 -32.30 -17.29 21.44
CA LYS A 61 -32.16 -17.49 20.01
C LYS A 61 -33.40 -16.94 19.31
N THR A 62 -33.24 -15.89 18.53
CA THR A 62 -34.14 -15.60 17.42
C THR A 62 -33.31 -15.42 16.16
N GLU A 63 -33.35 -16.46 15.33
CA GLU A 63 -33.00 -16.42 13.92
C GLU A 63 -34.03 -15.52 13.24
N ASN A 64 -33.63 -14.32 12.81
CA ASN A 64 -34.37 -13.55 11.81
C ASN A 64 -33.43 -13.21 10.66
N LYS A 65 -33.46 -14.12 9.68
CA LYS A 65 -33.19 -13.83 8.28
C LYS A 65 -34.22 -12.80 7.82
N ASP A 66 -33.84 -11.93 6.89
CA ASP A 66 -34.60 -10.78 6.38
C ASP A 66 -34.47 -9.58 7.32
N THR A 67 -33.57 -8.62 7.08
CA THR A 67 -33.72 -7.49 6.13
C THR A 67 -32.35 -6.81 6.20
N VAL A 68 -31.61 -6.49 5.16
CA VAL A 68 -31.90 -5.54 4.08
C VAL A 68 -30.88 -5.84 2.97
N GLU A 69 -31.21 -6.70 2.02
CA GLU A 69 -30.62 -6.56 0.68
C GLU A 69 -31.25 -5.32 0.07
N LYS A 70 -30.62 -4.16 0.29
CA LYS A 70 -30.95 -2.97 -0.48
C LYS A 70 -30.42 -3.23 -1.88
N SER A 71 -31.29 -3.82 -2.69
CA SER A 71 -31.12 -4.06 -4.11
C SER A 71 -30.84 -2.74 -4.82
N PHE A 72 -29.56 -2.39 -4.90
CA PHE A 72 -29.09 -1.55 -5.99
C PHE A 72 -29.12 -2.45 -7.22
N SER A 73 -30.27 -2.49 -7.91
CA SER A 73 -30.40 -3.21 -9.17
C SER A 73 -29.56 -2.46 -10.22
N TYR A 74 -28.25 -2.70 -10.22
CA TYR A 74 -27.42 -2.47 -11.38
C TYR A 74 -28.01 -3.35 -12.49
N SER A 75 -28.71 -2.71 -13.44
CA SER A 75 -28.95 -3.32 -14.74
C SER A 75 -27.59 -3.81 -15.25
N PRO A 76 -27.41 -5.11 -15.57
CA PRO A 76 -26.09 -5.65 -15.83
C PRO A 76 -25.46 -4.82 -16.95
N ALA A 77 -24.36 -4.15 -16.65
CA ALA A 77 -23.40 -3.74 -17.66
C ALA A 77 -23.26 -4.93 -18.62
N HIS A 78 -23.61 -4.71 -19.90
CA HIS A 78 -23.73 -5.78 -20.89
C HIS A 78 -22.33 -6.26 -21.24
N PHE A 79 -21.77 -7.14 -20.42
CA PHE A 79 -20.51 -7.80 -20.69
C PHE A 79 -20.75 -9.10 -21.43
N GLU A 80 -20.02 -9.28 -22.52
CA GLU A 80 -20.03 -10.52 -23.30
C GLU A 80 -19.35 -11.64 -22.51
N PRO A 81 -19.74 -12.91 -22.73
CA PRO A 81 -19.00 -14.04 -22.17
C PRO A 81 -17.56 -14.01 -22.66
N LEU A 82 -16.63 -14.43 -21.79
CA LEU A 82 -15.21 -14.48 -22.15
C LEU A 82 -15.00 -15.31 -23.43
N PRO A 83 -14.12 -14.86 -24.34
CA PRO A 83 -13.82 -15.59 -25.57
C PRO A 83 -13.25 -16.97 -25.24
N LYS A 84 -13.81 -18.01 -25.86
CA LYS A 84 -13.34 -19.40 -25.71
C LYS A 84 -11.87 -19.50 -26.15
N GLY A 85 -11.07 -20.27 -25.41
CA GLY A 85 -9.67 -20.54 -25.75
C GLY A 85 -8.67 -19.49 -25.30
N LYS A 86 -9.10 -18.39 -24.65
CA LYS A 86 -8.19 -17.47 -23.96
C LYS A 86 -8.17 -17.77 -22.46
N PRO A 87 -6.99 -17.85 -21.81
CA PRO A 87 -6.92 -18.07 -20.38
C PRO A 87 -7.48 -16.84 -19.64
N LYS A 88 -8.26 -17.07 -18.58
CA LYS A 88 -8.85 -16.00 -17.75
C LYS A 88 -7.77 -15.13 -17.13
N THR A 89 -6.66 -15.73 -16.72
CA THR A 89 -5.51 -15.04 -16.16
C THR A 89 -4.23 -15.49 -16.87
N PHE A 90 -3.25 -14.61 -16.96
CA PHE A 90 -1.89 -14.99 -17.35
C PHE A 90 -0.86 -14.26 -16.49
N THR A 91 0.36 -14.76 -16.48
CA THR A 91 1.50 -14.10 -15.82
C THR A 91 2.66 -14.04 -16.80
N ASN A 92 3.25 -12.86 -16.98
CA ASN A 92 4.39 -12.69 -17.89
C ASN A 92 5.72 -13.15 -17.22
N SER A 93 6.82 -13.07 -17.97
CA SER A 93 8.16 -13.49 -17.53
C SER A 93 8.70 -12.75 -16.30
N ILE A 94 8.20 -11.53 -16.02
CA ILE A 94 8.60 -10.71 -14.86
C ILE A 94 7.61 -10.79 -13.70
N GLY A 95 6.64 -11.70 -13.76
CA GLY A 95 5.70 -11.96 -12.66
C GLY A 95 4.50 -11.01 -12.59
N MET A 96 4.25 -10.18 -13.60
CA MET A 96 3.03 -9.37 -13.67
C MET A 96 1.83 -10.27 -13.95
N LYS A 97 0.81 -10.18 -13.09
CA LYS A 97 -0.46 -10.92 -13.25
C LYS A 97 -1.45 -10.07 -14.02
N PHE A 98 -2.11 -10.68 -14.98
CA PHE A 98 -3.15 -10.05 -15.80
C PHE A 98 -4.45 -10.83 -15.72
N ASN A 99 -5.57 -10.13 -15.81
CA ASN A 99 -6.90 -10.70 -15.89
C ASN A 99 -7.55 -10.30 -17.22
N LEU A 100 -8.23 -11.25 -17.86
CA LEU A 100 -8.98 -11.01 -19.08
C LEU A 100 -10.29 -10.32 -18.74
N LEU A 101 -10.44 -9.09 -19.18
CA LEU A 101 -11.70 -8.36 -19.09
C LEU A 101 -12.53 -8.64 -20.35
N PRO A 102 -13.81 -9.01 -20.21
CA PRO A 102 -14.69 -9.24 -21.35
C PRO A 102 -14.93 -7.95 -22.14
N ALA A 103 -15.33 -8.11 -23.40
CA ALA A 103 -15.97 -7.03 -24.14
C ALA A 103 -17.27 -6.63 -23.44
N GLY A 104 -17.69 -5.38 -23.59
CA GLY A 104 -18.97 -4.94 -23.02
C GLY A 104 -19.11 -3.44 -22.92
N GLU A 105 -20.14 -3.02 -22.20
CA GLU A 105 -20.54 -1.63 -22.07
C GLU A 105 -20.73 -1.21 -20.62
N PHE A 106 -20.28 -0.01 -20.28
CA PHE A 106 -20.41 0.59 -18.95
C PHE A 106 -20.56 2.11 -19.06
N ASP A 107 -21.08 2.75 -18.01
CA ASP A 107 -21.12 4.21 -17.92
C ASP A 107 -19.80 4.71 -17.30
N MET A 108 -19.10 5.59 -18.00
CA MET A 108 -17.85 6.22 -17.57
C MET A 108 -18.09 7.67 -17.18
N GLY A 109 -17.47 8.08 -16.07
CA GLY A 109 -17.60 9.43 -15.51
C GLY A 109 -18.56 9.47 -14.33
N CYS A 110 -18.71 10.66 -13.79
CA CYS A 110 -19.51 10.95 -12.60
C CYS A 110 -21.02 10.89 -12.91
N SER A 111 -21.74 10.06 -12.16
CA SER A 111 -23.20 9.98 -12.21
C SER A 111 -23.85 11.04 -11.33
N LYS A 112 -25.17 11.19 -11.41
CA LYS A 112 -25.89 12.20 -10.59
C LYS A 112 -25.87 11.87 -9.09
N GLU A 113 -25.59 10.61 -8.76
CA GLU A 113 -25.53 10.08 -7.40
C GLU A 113 -24.16 10.28 -6.76
N ASP A 114 -23.13 10.58 -7.56
CA ASP A 114 -21.78 10.87 -7.08
C ASP A 114 -21.70 12.29 -6.52
N SER A 115 -21.16 12.41 -5.30
CA SER A 115 -21.12 13.67 -4.55
C SER A 115 -19.78 14.40 -4.61
N SER A 116 -18.74 13.76 -5.15
CA SER A 116 -17.38 14.31 -5.23
C SER A 116 -16.78 14.02 -6.60
N CYS A 117 -16.94 14.96 -7.52
CA CYS A 117 -16.48 14.83 -8.89
C CYS A 117 -15.69 16.06 -9.33
N GLY A 118 -14.58 15.84 -10.04
CA GLY A 118 -13.90 16.88 -10.78
C GLY A 118 -14.79 17.49 -11.87
N SER A 119 -14.48 18.72 -12.27
CA SER A 119 -15.22 19.43 -13.33
C SER A 119 -15.15 18.74 -14.70
N ASP A 120 -14.14 17.88 -14.90
CA ASP A 120 -13.85 17.13 -16.11
C ASP A 120 -14.30 15.66 -16.04
N GLU A 121 -14.87 15.22 -14.92
CA GLU A 121 -15.39 13.86 -14.76
C GLU A 121 -16.85 13.71 -15.20
N SER A 122 -17.54 14.83 -15.45
CA SER A 122 -18.96 14.87 -15.83
C SER A 122 -19.15 15.31 -17.28
N PRO A 123 -20.24 14.87 -17.95
CA PRO A 123 -21.25 13.93 -17.46
C PRO A 123 -20.84 12.46 -17.68
N ALA A 124 -21.45 11.56 -16.91
CA ALA A 124 -21.42 10.13 -17.23
C ALA A 124 -21.90 9.87 -18.67
N HIS A 125 -21.20 9.00 -19.39
CA HIS A 125 -21.53 8.62 -20.75
C HIS A 125 -21.24 7.12 -21.00
N ARG A 126 -22.02 6.51 -21.90
CA ARG A 126 -21.92 5.09 -22.22
C ARG A 126 -20.67 4.81 -23.07
N VAL A 127 -19.81 3.93 -22.60
CA VAL A 127 -18.59 3.47 -23.29
C VAL A 127 -18.75 2.01 -23.69
N LYS A 128 -18.32 1.67 -24.92
CA LYS A 128 -18.32 0.30 -25.46
C LYS A 128 -16.90 -0.18 -25.74
N LEU A 129 -16.49 -1.24 -25.04
CA LEU A 129 -15.26 -1.98 -25.32
C LEU A 129 -15.60 -3.17 -26.20
N SER A 130 -15.26 -3.07 -27.50
CA SER A 130 -15.68 -4.06 -28.50
C SER A 130 -14.90 -5.37 -28.44
N ASN A 131 -13.78 -5.41 -27.71
CA ASN A 131 -12.91 -6.58 -27.62
C ASN A 131 -12.54 -6.85 -26.17
N ALA A 132 -12.45 -8.12 -25.83
CA ALA A 132 -11.83 -8.55 -24.59
C ALA A 132 -10.33 -8.25 -24.61
N PHE A 133 -9.79 -7.77 -23.50
CA PHE A 133 -8.39 -7.39 -23.36
C PHE A 133 -7.87 -7.72 -21.97
N TYR A 134 -6.56 -7.86 -21.85
CA TYR A 134 -5.93 -8.14 -20.56
C TYR A 134 -5.57 -6.85 -19.85
N MET A 135 -5.89 -6.77 -18.56
CA MET A 135 -5.49 -5.67 -17.68
C MET A 135 -4.63 -6.21 -16.55
N GLY A 136 -3.57 -5.47 -16.19
CA GLY A 136 -2.75 -5.78 -15.04
C GLY A 136 -3.60 -5.75 -13.77
N VAL A 137 -3.43 -6.75 -12.89
CA VAL A 137 -4.21 -6.83 -11.64
C VAL A 137 -3.75 -5.79 -10.63
N HIS A 138 -2.50 -5.35 -10.71
CA HIS A 138 -1.89 -4.33 -9.86
C HIS A 138 -1.10 -3.36 -10.74
N GLU A 139 -0.76 -2.21 -10.18
CA GLU A 139 0.24 -1.32 -10.74
C GLU A 139 1.59 -2.02 -10.90
N VAL A 140 2.41 -1.52 -11.82
CA VAL A 140 3.78 -2.02 -12.03
C VAL A 140 4.59 -1.76 -10.76
N THR A 141 5.22 -2.81 -10.23
CA THR A 141 6.00 -2.67 -8.99
C THR A 141 7.41 -2.13 -9.26
N GLN A 142 8.04 -1.56 -8.23
CA GLN A 142 9.44 -1.09 -8.31
C GLN A 142 10.41 -2.18 -8.75
N LYS A 143 10.20 -3.43 -8.30
CA LYS A 143 11.00 -4.58 -8.76
C LYS A 143 10.78 -4.88 -10.24
N GLN A 144 9.54 -4.99 -10.69
CA GLN A 144 9.20 -5.28 -12.09
C GLN A 144 9.77 -4.21 -13.02
N TRP A 145 9.65 -2.94 -12.64
CA TRP A 145 10.22 -1.83 -13.38
C TRP A 145 11.75 -1.95 -13.48
N ARG A 146 12.43 -2.20 -12.36
CA ARG A 146 13.89 -2.34 -12.31
C ARG A 146 14.39 -3.55 -13.11
N ASP A 147 13.67 -4.67 -13.10
CA ASP A 147 14.03 -5.87 -13.87
C ASP A 147 14.04 -5.60 -15.38
N VAL A 148 13.18 -4.67 -15.87
CA VAL A 148 13.09 -4.30 -17.30
C VAL A 148 13.99 -3.11 -17.66
N MET A 149 14.01 -2.09 -16.80
CA MET A 149 14.63 -0.80 -17.09
C MET A 149 16.03 -0.64 -16.48
N GLY A 150 16.42 -1.50 -15.53
CA GLY A 150 17.70 -1.46 -14.83
C GLY A 150 17.87 -0.33 -13.80
N LYS A 151 16.93 0.62 -13.75
CA LYS A 151 16.90 1.76 -12.82
C LYS A 151 15.57 1.80 -12.06
N ASN A 152 15.54 2.41 -10.88
CA ASN A 152 14.32 2.67 -10.12
C ASN A 152 14.16 4.18 -9.89
N PRO A 153 13.17 4.85 -10.52
CA PRO A 153 12.96 6.29 -10.38
C PRO A 153 12.16 6.67 -9.12
N SER A 154 11.63 5.70 -8.38
CA SER A 154 10.83 5.96 -7.20
C SER A 154 11.56 6.80 -6.16
N TYR A 155 10.86 7.79 -5.61
CA TYR A 155 11.21 8.52 -4.41
C TYR A 155 11.10 7.63 -3.15
N PHE A 156 10.03 6.85 -3.02
CA PHE A 156 9.82 6.02 -1.82
C PHE A 156 10.60 4.71 -1.90
N VAL A 157 11.80 4.70 -1.33
CA VAL A 157 12.73 3.56 -1.32
C VAL A 157 13.32 3.28 0.07
N GLY A 158 13.93 2.10 0.26
CA GLY A 158 14.61 1.74 1.51
C GLY A 158 13.69 1.82 2.74
N ALA A 159 14.11 2.59 3.75
CA ALA A 159 13.33 2.80 4.97
C ALA A 159 12.11 3.71 4.74
N ASP A 160 12.12 4.57 3.72
CA ASP A 160 11.09 5.60 3.51
C ASP A 160 9.80 5.05 2.91
N CYS A 161 9.82 3.81 2.39
CA CYS A 161 8.65 3.22 1.75
C CYS A 161 7.67 2.55 2.72
N ASN A 162 7.92 2.64 4.04
CA ASN A 162 7.02 2.16 5.11
C ASN A 162 6.46 0.75 4.90
N SER A 163 7.24 -0.13 4.26
CA SER A 163 6.85 -1.50 3.97
C SER A 163 7.72 -2.47 4.78
N PRO A 164 7.13 -3.39 5.56
CA PRO A 164 7.88 -4.34 6.38
C PRO A 164 8.71 -5.32 5.54
N ASN A 165 8.40 -5.45 4.24
CA ASN A 165 9.05 -6.38 3.33
C ASN A 165 9.91 -5.67 2.26
N GLY A 166 10.26 -4.41 2.50
CA GLY A 166 10.91 -3.55 1.51
C GLY A 166 9.96 -3.07 0.41
N CYS A 167 10.50 -2.27 -0.51
CA CYS A 167 9.70 -1.49 -1.48
C CYS A 167 9.46 -2.20 -2.81
N ASP A 168 9.99 -3.41 -2.98
CA ASP A 168 9.99 -4.13 -4.25
C ASP A 168 8.58 -4.43 -4.78
N ASN A 169 7.60 -4.55 -3.89
CA ASN A 169 6.19 -4.76 -4.22
C ASN A 169 5.37 -3.47 -4.26
N ASN A 170 5.97 -2.32 -3.94
CA ASN A 170 5.27 -1.04 -4.02
C ASN A 170 5.18 -0.60 -5.49
N PRO A 171 4.16 0.20 -5.85
CA PRO A 171 4.08 0.81 -7.18
C PRO A 171 5.34 1.63 -7.48
N VAL A 172 5.80 1.56 -8.72
CA VAL A 172 6.80 2.51 -9.22
C VAL A 172 6.16 3.88 -9.41
N GLU A 173 6.87 4.94 -9.05
CA GLU A 173 6.43 6.33 -9.24
C GLU A 173 7.58 7.22 -9.72
N ASN A 174 7.30 8.50 -9.99
CA ASN A 174 8.17 9.44 -10.72
C ASN A 174 8.59 8.95 -12.11
N VAL A 175 7.69 8.26 -12.80
CA VAL A 175 7.88 7.83 -14.19
C VAL A 175 7.21 8.82 -15.15
N SER A 176 7.90 9.20 -16.23
CA SER A 176 7.29 10.00 -17.29
C SER A 176 6.51 9.12 -18.27
N TRP A 177 5.60 9.72 -19.03
CA TRP A 177 4.90 9.01 -20.11
C TRP A 177 5.88 8.37 -21.11
N ASN A 178 6.99 9.04 -21.41
CA ASN A 178 8.02 8.53 -22.31
C ASN A 178 8.77 7.31 -21.73
N ASP A 179 9.08 7.32 -20.44
CA ASP A 179 9.69 6.16 -19.77
C ASP A 179 8.74 4.95 -19.82
N VAL A 180 7.44 5.18 -19.65
CA VAL A 180 6.42 4.12 -19.74
C VAL A 180 6.37 3.53 -21.16
N GLN A 181 6.46 4.34 -22.20
CA GLN A 181 6.53 3.82 -23.58
C GLN A 181 7.79 2.97 -23.81
N GLU A 182 8.93 3.35 -23.21
CA GLU A 182 10.16 2.55 -23.30
C GLU A 182 10.02 1.22 -22.53
N PHE A 183 9.44 1.25 -21.34
CA PHE A 183 9.13 0.05 -20.57
C PHE A 183 8.24 -0.93 -21.36
N ILE A 184 7.15 -0.45 -21.96
CA ILE A 184 6.24 -1.29 -22.77
C ILE A 184 6.96 -1.91 -23.97
N LYS A 185 7.91 -1.21 -24.60
CA LYS A 185 8.70 -1.75 -25.73
C LYS A 185 9.68 -2.85 -25.32
N LYS A 186 10.08 -2.88 -24.05
CA LYS A 186 11.06 -3.84 -23.50
C LYS A 186 10.40 -5.05 -22.83
N LEU A 187 9.10 -4.98 -22.54
CA LEU A 187 8.28 -6.09 -22.03
C LEU A 187 8.11 -7.21 -23.07
#